data_AF-A0A0B6YQ13-F1
#
_entry.id   AF-A0A0B6YQ13-F1
#
_cell.length_a   1.000
_cell.length_b   1.000
_cell.length_c   1.000
_cell.angle_alpha   90.00
_cell.angle_beta   90.00
_cell.angle_gamma   90.00
#
_symmetry.space_group_name_H-M   'P 1'
#
loop_
_entity.id
_entity.type
_entity.pdbx_description
1 polymer ?
#
loop_
_entity_poly.entity_id
_entity_poly.type
_entity_poly.pdbx_seq_one_letter_code
_entity_poly.pdbx_strand_id
1 'polypeptide(L)'
;AQSSAGCGGQLNLPNGVITSPGYPLNYNNSMSCHWTITADVNEIIDIRMSRIDLEGIVSNDPWMPDSCPDYIRIYDGDSVNSPLIATLCRSMTPSEMNKLIIRSTRNVLLVVFISDYQ
;
A
#
# COMPACT_ATOMS: atom_id res chain seq x y z
N ALA A 1 -16.69 9.78 4.36
CA ALA A 1 -15.62 8.81 4.10
C ALA A 1 -14.72 8.76 5.33
N GLN A 2 -14.55 7.58 5.93
CA GLN A 2 -13.68 7.43 7.09
C GLN A 2 -12.25 7.19 6.60
N SER A 3 -11.32 8.03 7.05
CA SER A 3 -9.89 7.82 6.86
C SER A 3 -9.37 6.97 8.02
N SER A 4 -8.60 5.92 7.73
CA SER A 4 -7.78 5.29 8.77
C SER A 4 -6.51 6.12 8.96
N ALA A 5 -6.58 7.13 9.82
CA ALA A 5 -5.45 7.99 10.18
C ALA A 5 -4.47 7.29 11.15
N GLY A 6 -4.23 5.99 10.99
CA GLY A 6 -3.45 5.15 11.89
C GLY A 6 -2.63 4.10 11.16
N CYS A 7 -1.69 3.48 11.86
CA CYS A 7 -0.79 2.46 11.31
C CYS A 7 -1.48 1.08 11.33
N GLY A 8 -2.36 0.84 10.35
CA GLY A 8 -3.06 -0.42 10.17
C GLY A 8 -4.48 -0.47 10.75
N GLY A 9 -5.09 -1.67 10.70
CA GLY A 9 -6.43 -1.96 11.20
C GLY A 9 -7.30 -2.72 10.22
N GLN A 10 -8.55 -2.97 10.61
CA GLN A 10 -9.56 -3.64 9.77
C GLN A 10 -10.48 -2.58 9.14
N LEU A 11 -10.69 -2.67 7.83
CA LEU A 11 -11.52 -1.78 7.05
C LEU A 11 -12.65 -2.58 6.40
N ASN A 12 -13.82 -2.52 7.02
CA ASN A 12 -15.02 -3.24 6.59
C ASN A 12 -16.06 -2.23 6.12
N LEU A 13 -15.75 -1.51 5.04
CA LEU A 13 -16.58 -0.46 4.48
C LEU A 13 -16.60 -0.59 2.95
N PRO A 14 -17.73 -0.26 2.29
CA PRO A 14 -17.84 -0.34 0.83
C PRO A 14 -16.89 0.62 0.10
N ASN A 15 -16.47 1.69 0.77
CA ASN A 15 -15.47 2.63 0.27
C ASN A 15 -14.75 3.32 1.43
N GLY A 16 -13.48 3.67 1.22
CA GLY A 16 -12.66 4.31 2.23
C GLY A 16 -11.38 4.91 1.65
N VAL A 17 -10.61 5.57 2.53
CA VAL A 17 -9.29 6.11 2.19
C VAL A 17 -8.30 5.63 3.25
N ILE A 18 -7.18 5.06 2.79
CA ILE A 18 -6.02 4.76 3.62
C ILE A 18 -5.00 5.87 3.37
N THR A 19 -4.42 6.37 4.45
CA THR A 19 -3.32 7.33 4.39
C THR A 19 -2.17 6.82 5.23
N SER A 20 -0.94 7.15 4.87
CA SER A 20 0.19 6.97 5.78
C SER A 20 -0.07 7.72 7.10
N PRO A 21 0.40 7.21 8.25
CA PRO A 21 0.23 7.94 9.49
C PRO A 21 1.07 9.23 9.44
N GLY A 22 0.47 10.34 9.88
CA GLY A 22 1.07 11.68 9.76
C GLY A 22 0.68 12.44 8.48
N TYR A 23 0.09 11.78 7.48
CA TYR A 23 -0.40 12.46 6.26
C TYR A 23 -1.31 13.65 6.62
N PRO A 24 -1.13 14.85 6.02
CA PRO A 24 -0.34 15.13 4.80
C PRO A 24 1.15 15.43 5.03
N LEU A 25 1.67 15.29 6.26
CA LEU A 25 3.11 15.36 6.52
C LEU A 25 3.78 14.03 6.14
N ASN A 26 5.12 14.02 6.16
CA ASN A 26 5.91 12.82 5.93
C ASN A 26 5.56 11.73 6.95
N TYR A 27 5.63 10.48 6.50
CA TYR A 27 5.56 9.34 7.41
C TYR A 27 6.84 9.25 8.25
N ASN A 28 6.77 8.56 9.39
CA ASN A 28 7.93 8.31 10.23
C ASN A 28 8.76 7.14 9.67
N ASN A 29 10.02 7.05 10.10
CA ASN A 29 10.84 5.88 9.83
C ASN A 29 10.37 4.68 10.66
N SER A 30 10.79 3.48 10.27
CA SER A 30 10.62 2.22 11.01
C SER A 30 9.15 1.84 11.21
N MET A 31 8.30 2.15 10.25
CA MET A 31 6.88 1.84 10.31
C MET A 31 6.60 0.43 9.79
N SER A 32 5.64 -0.23 10.43
CA SER A 32 5.08 -1.49 9.94
C SER A 32 3.56 -1.44 10.08
N CYS A 33 2.91 -0.97 9.02
CA CYS A 33 1.46 -0.76 9.01
C CYS A 33 0.78 -1.80 8.13
N HIS A 34 -0.30 -2.39 8.65
CA HIS A 34 -1.02 -3.49 8.01
C HIS A 34 -2.51 -3.19 8.05
N TRP A 35 -3.11 -2.95 6.89
CA TRP A 35 -4.55 -2.75 6.75
C TRP A 35 -5.17 -3.94 6.04
N THR A 36 -6.11 -4.62 6.69
CA THR A 36 -6.95 -5.63 6.04
C THR A 36 -8.24 -4.95 5.59
N ILE A 37 -8.55 -5.03 4.31
CA ILE A 37 -9.77 -4.50 3.73
C ILE A 37 -10.67 -5.69 3.43
N THR A 38 -11.89 -5.66 3.95
CA THR A 38 -12.91 -6.68 3.69
C THR A 38 -14.13 -6.03 3.06
N ALA A 39 -14.49 -6.48 1.86
CA ALA A 39 -15.75 -6.15 1.20
C ALA A 39 -16.80 -7.21 1.48
N ASP A 40 -18.05 -6.94 1.09
CA ASP A 40 -19.13 -7.90 1.21
C ASP A 40 -18.87 -9.16 0.37
N VAL A 41 -19.53 -10.25 0.74
CA VAL A 41 -19.37 -11.53 0.04
C VAL A 41 -19.78 -11.36 -1.43
N ASN A 42 -18.94 -11.89 -2.33
CA ASN A 42 -19.06 -11.77 -3.79
C ASN A 42 -18.75 -10.39 -4.38
N GLU A 43 -18.23 -9.46 -3.59
CA GLU A 43 -17.64 -8.22 -4.11
C GLU A 43 -16.13 -8.34 -4.28
N ILE A 44 -15.58 -7.45 -5.12
CA ILE A 44 -14.14 -7.28 -5.31
C ILE A 44 -13.74 -5.87 -4.89
N ILE A 45 -12.47 -5.71 -4.56
CA ILE A 45 -11.90 -4.46 -4.06
C ILE A 45 -11.03 -3.85 -5.15
N ASP A 46 -11.35 -2.61 -5.52
CA ASP A 46 -10.52 -1.77 -6.37
C ASP A 46 -9.75 -0.74 -5.53
N ILE A 47 -8.42 -0.75 -5.64
CA ILE A 47 -7.54 0.25 -5.04
C ILE A 47 -7.01 1.19 -6.14
N ARG A 48 -7.11 2.48 -5.87
CA ARG A 48 -6.55 3.56 -6.68
C ARG A 48 -5.63 4.42 -5.83
N MET A 49 -4.51 4.83 -6.43
CA MET A 49 -3.53 5.68 -5.77
C MET A 49 -3.80 7.14 -6.08
N SER A 50 -4.05 7.93 -5.03
CA SER A 50 -4.21 9.38 -5.18
C SER A 50 -2.87 10.12 -5.08
N ARG A 51 -1.96 9.62 -4.23
CA ARG A 51 -0.60 10.12 -4.05
C ARG A 51 0.30 8.98 -3.58
N ILE A 52 1.51 8.93 -4.13
CA ILE A 52 2.60 8.10 -3.63
C ILE A 52 3.85 8.96 -3.65
N ASP A 53 4.46 9.09 -2.48
CA ASP A 53 5.76 9.72 -2.29
C ASP A 53 6.49 8.86 -1.26
N LEU A 54 7.41 8.02 -1.74
CA LEU A 54 8.14 7.04 -0.93
C LEU A 54 9.63 7.20 -1.22
N GLU A 55 10.47 6.95 -0.22
CA GLU A 55 11.91 6.81 -0.42
C GLU A 55 12.16 5.68 -1.42
N GLY A 56 12.65 6.07 -2.60
CA GLY A 56 12.87 5.17 -3.72
C GLY A 56 14.21 4.45 -3.61
N ILE A 57 14.61 3.81 -4.70
CA ILE A 57 15.84 3.01 -4.78
C ILE A 57 17.06 3.82 -4.33
N VAL A 58 17.61 3.47 -3.17
CA VAL A 58 18.80 4.10 -2.56
C VAL A 58 20.11 3.56 -3.13
N SER A 59 20.07 2.47 -3.90
CA SER A 59 21.26 1.83 -4.42
C SER A 59 21.23 1.66 -5.93
N ASN A 60 22.16 2.33 -6.61
CA ASN A 60 22.72 1.93 -7.90
C ASN A 60 23.62 0.67 -7.77
N ASP A 61 23.32 -0.19 -6.79
CA ASP A 61 23.98 -1.47 -6.57
C ASP A 61 23.51 -2.44 -7.67
N PRO A 62 24.41 -2.88 -8.57
CA PRO A 62 24.07 -3.82 -9.64
C PRO A 62 23.52 -5.15 -9.13
N TRP A 63 23.78 -5.48 -7.86
CA TRP A 63 23.38 -6.73 -7.21
C TRP A 63 22.05 -6.61 -6.47
N MET A 64 21.53 -5.40 -6.29
CA MET A 64 20.22 -5.16 -5.68
C MET A 64 19.45 -4.04 -6.40
N PRO A 65 19.11 -4.27 -7.69
CA PRO A 65 18.46 -3.26 -8.54
C PRO A 65 17.06 -2.86 -8.06
N ASP A 66 16.46 -3.64 -7.16
CA ASP A 66 15.13 -3.43 -6.58
C ASP A 66 15.19 -3.22 -5.05
N SER A 67 16.27 -2.58 -4.54
CA SER A 67 16.33 -2.18 -3.13
C SER A 67 15.32 -1.07 -2.89
N CYS A 68 14.17 -1.43 -2.32
CA CYS A 68 13.11 -0.50 -1.99
C CYS A 68 13.09 -0.33 -0.47
N PRO A 69 13.74 0.71 0.08
CA PRO A 69 13.83 0.92 1.52
C PRO A 69 12.42 1.08 2.11
N ASP A 70 11.61 1.87 1.43
CA ASP A 70 10.20 2.06 1.75
C ASP A 70 9.33 1.44 0.66
N TYR A 71 8.27 0.74 1.07
CA TYR A 71 7.38 0.10 0.13
C TYR A 71 5.95 -0.06 0.62
N ILE A 72 5.03 -0.09 -0.34
CA ILE A 72 3.67 -0.57 -0.16
C ILE A 72 3.53 -1.89 -0.92
N ARG A 73 3.10 -2.95 -0.24
CA ARG A 73 2.73 -4.23 -0.84
C ARG A 73 1.25 -4.49 -0.67
N ILE A 74 0.63 -5.05 -1.71
CA ILE A 74 -0.79 -5.37 -1.71
C ILE A 74 -0.96 -6.83 -2.07
N TYR A 75 -1.60 -7.58 -1.19
CA TYR A 75 -1.80 -9.02 -1.28
C TYR A 75 -3.28 -9.36 -1.48
N ASP A 76 -3.58 -10.31 -2.35
CA ASP A 76 -4.92 -10.80 -2.68
C ASP A 76 -5.44 -11.79 -1.63
N GLY A 77 -5.61 -11.30 -0.40
CA GLY A 77 -6.08 -12.06 0.76
C GLY A 77 -5.74 -11.33 2.07
N ASP A 78 -5.89 -12.01 3.20
CA ASP A 78 -5.71 -11.45 4.55
C ASP A 78 -4.28 -11.58 5.11
N SER A 79 -3.34 -12.17 4.36
CA SER A 79 -2.00 -12.48 4.87
C SER A 79 -0.89 -12.19 3.86
N VAL A 80 0.33 -12.04 4.37
CA VAL A 80 1.55 -11.91 3.54
C VAL A 80 1.88 -13.16 2.73
N ASN A 81 1.20 -14.28 3.01
CA ASN A 81 1.33 -15.53 2.25
C ASN A 81 0.33 -15.60 1.09
N SER A 82 -0.62 -14.67 1.01
CA SER A 82 -1.56 -14.55 -0.10
C SER A 82 -0.82 -14.06 -1.37
N PRO A 83 -1.40 -14.23 -2.57
CA PRO A 83 -0.77 -13.78 -3.81
C PRO A 83 -0.45 -12.28 -3.77
N LEU A 84 0.81 -11.90 -4.03
CA LEU A 84 1.22 -10.51 -4.13
C LEU A 84 0.73 -9.91 -5.45
N ILE A 85 -0.08 -8.84 -5.39
CA ILE A 85 -0.60 -8.14 -6.57
C ILE A 85 0.38 -7.06 -7.04
N ALA A 86 0.89 -6.26 -6.09
CA ALA A 86 1.76 -5.14 -6.41
C ALA A 86 2.76 -4.84 -5.29
N THR A 87 3.94 -4.39 -5.69
CA THR A 87 4.91 -3.68 -4.86
C THR A 87 5.09 -2.29 -5.44
N LEU A 88 4.95 -1.26 -4.61
CA LEU A 88 5.12 0.14 -4.98
C LEU A 88 6.24 0.70 -4.13
N CYS A 89 7.29 1.24 -4.75
CA CYS A 89 8.46 1.67 -4.01
C CYS A 89 9.24 2.83 -4.66
N ARG A 90 8.51 3.88 -4.97
CA ARG A 90 9.04 5.19 -5.36
C ARG A 90 7.87 6.15 -5.50
N SER A 91 8.17 7.43 -5.54
CA SER A 91 7.21 8.42 -6.00
C SER A 91 6.77 8.10 -7.45
N MET A 92 5.46 8.24 -7.68
CA MET A 92 4.86 8.02 -9.00
C MET A 92 4.32 9.33 -9.56
N THR A 93 4.48 9.52 -10.86
CA THR A 93 3.86 10.65 -11.56
C THR A 93 2.34 10.49 -11.61
N PRO A 94 1.56 11.58 -11.75
CA PRO A 94 0.11 11.49 -11.92
C PRO A 94 -0.32 10.58 -13.08
N SER A 95 0.44 10.54 -14.18
CA SER A 95 0.17 9.69 -15.34
C SER A 95 0.31 8.20 -15.01
N GLU A 96 1.33 7.83 -14.23
CA GLU A 96 1.52 6.45 -13.78
C GLU A 96 0.42 6.03 -12.81
N MET A 97 0.11 6.87 -11.82
CA MET A 97 -0.96 6.59 -10.86
C MET A 97 -2.32 6.43 -11.53
N ASN A 98 -2.65 7.27 -12.52
CA ASN A 98 -3.92 7.18 -13.25
C ASN A 98 -4.10 5.88 -14.02
N LYS A 99 -2.99 5.21 -14.40
CA LYS A 99 -3.01 3.92 -15.08
C LYS A 99 -2.99 2.73 -14.12
N LEU A 100 -2.61 2.95 -12.86
CA LEU A 100 -2.52 1.91 -11.85
C LEU A 100 -3.88 1.71 -11.17
N ILE A 101 -4.58 0.63 -11.55
CA ILE A 101 -5.76 0.14 -10.86
C ILE A 101 -5.42 -1.26 -10.34
N ILE A 102 -5.43 -1.40 -9.02
CA ILE A 102 -5.18 -2.68 -8.36
C ILE A 102 -6.54 -3.29 -8.03
N ARG A 103 -6.76 -4.52 -8.47
CA ARG A 103 -8.04 -5.21 -8.35
C ARG A 103 -7.82 -6.57 -7.70
N SER A 104 -8.57 -6.86 -6.65
CA SER A 104 -8.57 -8.17 -5.99
C SER A 104 -9.32 -9.22 -6.82
N THR A 105 -9.08 -10.49 -6.54
CA THR A 105 -9.92 -11.60 -7.07
C THR A 105 -10.96 -12.07 -6.05
N ARG A 106 -10.81 -11.65 -4.78
CA ARG A 106 -11.70 -11.98 -3.67
C ARG A 106 -12.14 -10.73 -2.93
N ASN A 107 -12.96 -10.89 -1.91
CA ASN A 107 -13.48 -9.79 -1.09
C ASN A 107 -12.53 -9.34 0.02
N VAL A 108 -11.25 -9.74 -0.01
CA VAL A 108 -10.26 -9.40 1.03
C VAL A 108 -8.94 -9.01 0.41
N LEU A 109 -8.35 -7.90 0.89
CA LEU A 109 -6.99 -7.47 0.57
C LEU A 109 -6.22 -7.16 1.85
N LEU A 110 -4.90 -7.38 1.81
CA LEU A 110 -3.96 -6.90 2.81
C LEU A 110 -3.05 -5.86 2.15
N VAL A 111 -3.06 -4.65 2.71
CA VAL A 111 -2.14 -3.57 2.34
C VAL A 111 -1.09 -3.45 3.43
N VAL A 112 0.18 -3.58 3.07
CA VAL A 112 1.32 -3.47 3.98
C VAL A 112 2.16 -2.28 3.57
N PHE A 113 2.42 -1.37 4.50
CA PHE A 113 3.38 -0.27 4.34
C PHE A 113 4.54 -0.46 5.32
N ILE A 114 5.75 -0.52 4.78
CA ILE A 114 7.00 -0.57 5.54
C ILE A 114 7.83 0.66 5.21
N SER A 115 8.43 1.28 6.24
CA SER A 115 9.53 2.22 6.09
C SER A 115 10.80 1.76 6.82
N ASP A 116 11.96 2.11 6.29
CA ASP A 116 13.26 1.66 6.79
C ASP A 116 13.70 2.30 8.12
N TYR A 117 14.83 1.83 8.65
CA TYR A 117 15.52 2.42 9.80
C TYR A 117 16.63 3.30 9.22
N GLN A 118 16.41 4.60 9.05
CA GLN A 118 17.52 5.52 8.73
C GLN A 118 18.60 5.54 9.81
#